data_AF-A0A132CJ50-F1
#
_entry.id   AF-A0A132CJ50-F1
#
_cell.length_a   1.000
_cell.length_b   1.000
_cell.length_c   1.000
_cell.angle_alpha   90.00
_cell.angle_beta   90.00
_cell.angle_gamma   90.00
#
_symmetry.space_group_name_H-M   'P 1'
#
loop_
_entity.id
_entity.type
_entity.pdbx_description
1 polymer ?
#
loop_
_entity_poly.entity_id
_entity_poly.type
_entity_poly.pdbx_seq_one_letter_code
_entity_poly.pdbx_strand_id
1 'polypeptide(L)'
;MPISQSEAEKITEHFFKEDPDTKQLFKDSGLNEAEFKKIYTDAYIELVKERDIYTEPALRALHFPIKKDLDLGVASIHITINRPGNDQYSIDVVSKILGLKIGDSHMKFENGALTRSDKIGSNALGASYTATLHIKNGFGVQFEAHLYAKIAGFKKSVDFGPKWIF
;
A
#
# COMPACT_ATOMS: atom_id res chain seq x y z
N MET A 1 -2.48 5.32 -18.81
CA MET A 1 -1.43 5.58 -19.83
C MET A 1 -0.33 6.28 -19.06
N PRO A 2 0.91 5.76 -19.01
CA PRO A 2 1.93 6.35 -18.17
C PRO A 2 2.22 7.79 -18.62
N ILE A 3 2.16 8.73 -17.69
CA ILE A 3 2.55 10.11 -17.95
C ILE A 3 4.03 10.17 -18.35
N SER A 4 4.35 10.92 -19.40
CA SER A 4 5.74 11.10 -19.80
C SER A 4 6.47 12.05 -18.85
N GLN A 5 7.78 11.90 -18.74
CA GLN A 5 8.65 12.79 -17.95
C GLN A 5 8.41 14.28 -18.27
N SER A 6 8.30 14.60 -19.56
CA SER A 6 8.13 15.98 -20.02
C SER A 6 6.74 16.56 -19.71
N GLU A 7 5.72 15.72 -19.59
CA GLU A 7 4.39 16.14 -19.13
C GLU A 7 4.37 16.35 -17.61
N ALA A 8 5.02 15.46 -16.86
CA ALA A 8 5.16 15.60 -15.41
C ALA A 8 5.92 16.89 -15.04
N GLU A 9 7.01 17.20 -15.74
CA GLU A 9 7.78 18.43 -15.54
C GLU A 9 6.95 19.70 -15.79
N LYS A 10 6.10 19.71 -16.83
CA LYS A 10 5.18 20.82 -17.10
C LYS A 10 4.15 21.01 -15.99
N ILE A 11 3.64 19.92 -15.45
CA ILE A 11 2.67 19.94 -14.35
C ILE A 11 3.32 20.41 -13.06
N THR A 12 4.51 19.91 -12.72
CA THR A 12 5.30 20.41 -11.60
C THR A 12 5.58 21.90 -11.73
N GLU A 13 5.97 22.37 -12.91
CA GLU A 13 6.23 23.80 -13.15
C GLU A 13 4.97 24.65 -12.96
N HIS A 14 3.81 24.14 -13.38
CA HIS A 14 2.52 24.79 -13.18
C HIS A 14 2.15 24.88 -11.69
N PHE A 15 2.21 23.77 -10.95
CA PHE A 15 1.91 23.76 -9.50
C PHE A 15 2.90 24.61 -8.71
N PHE A 16 4.19 24.56 -9.04
CA PHE A 16 5.18 25.40 -8.38
C PHE A 16 4.88 26.91 -8.54
N LYS A 17 4.31 27.32 -9.68
CA LYS A 17 3.96 28.72 -9.96
C LYS A 17 2.61 29.14 -9.42
N GLU A 18 1.62 28.28 -9.49
CA GLU A 18 0.22 28.65 -9.28
C GLU A 18 -0.33 28.17 -7.92
N ASP A 19 0.22 27.09 -7.36
CA ASP A 19 -0.34 26.42 -6.18
C ASP A 19 0.31 26.89 -4.86
N PRO A 20 -0.47 27.48 -3.94
CA PRO A 20 0.04 27.97 -2.65
C PRO A 20 0.66 26.87 -1.79
N ASP A 21 0.11 25.65 -1.83
CA ASP A 21 0.56 24.53 -1.00
C ASP A 21 1.92 24.00 -1.48
N THR A 22 2.10 23.88 -2.79
CA THR A 22 3.37 23.50 -3.40
C THR A 22 4.47 24.54 -3.11
N LYS A 23 4.13 25.83 -3.09
CA LYS A 23 5.06 26.90 -2.69
C LYS A 23 5.43 26.82 -1.20
N GLN A 24 4.47 26.46 -0.34
CA GLN A 24 4.75 26.29 1.08
C GLN A 24 5.64 25.07 1.32
N LEU A 25 5.34 23.96 0.64
CA LEU A 25 6.15 22.73 0.69
C LEU A 25 7.60 22.98 0.24
N PHE A 26 7.81 23.82 -0.78
CA PHE A 26 9.15 24.24 -1.19
C PHE A 26 9.89 25.04 -0.12
N LYS A 27 9.20 26.00 0.52
CA LYS A 27 9.79 26.80 1.60
C LYS A 27 10.19 25.90 2.79
N ASP A 28 9.36 24.93 3.12
CA ASP A 28 9.57 24.05 4.26
C ASP A 28 10.63 22.98 4.00
N SER A 29 10.90 22.64 2.74
CA SER A 29 11.86 21.57 2.41
C SER A 29 13.32 21.99 2.57
N GLY A 30 13.63 23.28 2.55
CA GLY A 30 15.00 23.80 2.64
C GLY A 30 15.90 23.40 1.45
N LEU A 31 15.30 22.98 0.34
CA LEU A 31 16.00 22.54 -0.88
C LEU A 31 16.17 23.72 -1.84
N ASN A 32 17.10 23.63 -2.77
CA ASN A 32 17.09 24.57 -3.90
C ASN A 32 15.97 24.21 -4.90
N GLU A 33 15.60 25.18 -5.75
CA GLU A 33 14.47 25.03 -6.67
C GLU A 33 14.62 23.84 -7.63
N ALA A 34 15.82 23.60 -8.16
CA ALA A 34 16.07 22.51 -9.10
C ALA A 34 15.94 21.13 -8.41
N GLU A 35 16.49 21.00 -7.20
CA GLU A 35 16.36 19.78 -6.38
C GLU A 35 14.91 19.51 -5.99
N PHE A 36 14.19 20.54 -5.53
CA PHE A 36 12.78 20.43 -5.17
C PHE A 36 11.93 20.00 -6.36
N LYS A 37 12.07 20.68 -7.51
CA LYS A 37 11.31 20.36 -8.72
C LYS A 37 11.58 18.94 -9.20
N LYS A 38 12.83 18.48 -9.12
CA LYS A 38 13.17 17.09 -9.45
C LYS A 38 12.46 16.09 -8.52
N ILE A 39 12.60 16.27 -7.21
CA ILE A 39 11.98 15.36 -6.22
C ILE A 39 10.45 15.38 -6.33
N TYR A 40 9.86 16.55 -6.49
CA TYR A 40 8.41 16.72 -6.64
C TYR A 40 7.90 16.07 -7.92
N THR A 41 8.62 16.21 -9.04
CA THR A 41 8.28 15.57 -10.31
C THR A 41 8.40 14.05 -10.22
N ASP A 42 9.49 13.55 -9.63
CA ASP A 42 9.71 12.12 -9.41
C ASP A 42 8.57 11.54 -8.54
N ALA A 43 8.19 12.24 -7.47
CA ALA A 43 7.06 11.88 -6.61
C ALA A 43 5.72 11.93 -7.36
N TYR A 44 5.49 12.94 -8.20
CA TYR A 44 4.27 13.05 -9.00
C TYR A 44 4.15 11.91 -10.01
N ILE A 45 5.24 11.52 -10.66
CA ILE A 45 5.28 10.38 -11.59
C ILE A 45 4.96 9.07 -10.85
N GLU A 46 5.55 8.85 -9.67
CA GLU A 46 5.24 7.68 -8.86
C GLU A 46 3.77 7.69 -8.40
N LEU A 47 3.23 8.83 -7.98
CA LEU A 47 1.81 8.98 -7.64
C LEU A 47 0.87 8.72 -8.82
N VAL A 48 1.24 9.16 -10.03
CA VAL A 48 0.43 8.91 -11.23
C VAL A 48 0.53 7.45 -11.67
N LYS A 49 1.71 6.81 -11.57
CA LYS A 49 1.86 5.36 -11.77
C LYS A 49 0.99 4.58 -10.78
N GLU A 50 0.97 4.99 -9.51
CA GLU A 50 0.07 4.43 -8.51
C GLU A 50 -1.40 4.68 -8.92
N ARG A 51 -1.77 5.89 -9.39
CA ARG A 51 -3.12 6.20 -9.89
C ARG A 51 -3.55 5.41 -11.12
N ASP A 52 -2.64 4.98 -11.99
CA ASP A 52 -2.98 4.07 -13.09
C ASP A 52 -3.43 2.69 -12.55
N ILE A 53 -2.98 2.27 -11.35
CA ILE A 53 -3.54 1.10 -10.62
C ILE A 53 -5.00 1.37 -10.20
N TYR A 54 -5.35 2.62 -9.91
CA TYR A 54 -6.71 3.06 -9.56
C TYR A 54 -7.64 3.32 -10.76
N THR A 55 -7.20 3.12 -12.00
CA THR A 55 -8.11 3.24 -13.14
C THR A 55 -9.10 2.08 -13.14
N GLU A 56 -10.34 2.40 -12.73
CA GLU A 56 -11.53 1.55 -12.67
C GLU A 56 -11.47 0.30 -13.55
N PRO A 57 -11.03 -0.87 -13.03
CA PRO A 57 -11.65 -2.08 -13.50
C PRO A 57 -13.08 -2.00 -12.95
N ALA A 58 -14.08 -1.95 -13.84
CA ALA A 58 -15.45 -2.22 -13.43
C ALA A 58 -15.39 -3.44 -12.51
N LEU A 59 -15.90 -3.36 -11.27
CA LEU A 59 -15.79 -4.43 -10.25
C LEU A 59 -16.20 -5.84 -10.75
N ARG A 60 -16.90 -5.90 -11.90
CA ARG A 60 -17.26 -7.12 -12.65
C ARG A 60 -16.12 -7.76 -13.45
N ALA A 61 -15.08 -7.01 -13.82
CA ALA A 61 -13.91 -7.46 -14.57
C ALA A 61 -12.75 -7.92 -13.66
N LEU A 62 -12.85 -7.72 -12.34
CA LEU A 62 -11.90 -8.31 -11.40
C LEU A 62 -12.23 -9.78 -11.17
N HIS A 63 -11.30 -10.65 -11.54
CA HIS A 63 -11.41 -12.08 -11.34
C HIS A 63 -10.89 -12.43 -9.95
N PHE A 64 -11.81 -12.72 -9.02
CA PHE A 64 -11.47 -13.22 -7.69
C PHE A 64 -11.20 -14.74 -7.74
N PRO A 65 -10.27 -15.28 -6.92
CA PRO A 65 -9.49 -14.56 -5.92
C PRO A 65 -8.32 -13.77 -6.51
N ILE A 66 -8.09 -12.57 -5.96
CA ILE A 66 -6.94 -11.73 -6.33
C ILE A 66 -5.80 -12.05 -5.36
N LYS A 67 -4.57 -12.22 -5.87
CA LYS A 67 -3.41 -12.60 -5.07
C LYS A 67 -2.29 -11.58 -5.20
N LYS A 68 -1.63 -11.25 -4.09
CA LYS A 68 -0.41 -10.43 -4.04
C LYS A 68 0.64 -11.12 -3.18
N ASP A 69 1.83 -11.23 -3.73
CA ASP A 69 3.04 -11.58 -2.98
C ASP A 69 3.87 -10.33 -2.73
N LEU A 70 4.26 -10.13 -1.47
CA LEU A 70 5.18 -9.08 -1.04
C LEU A 70 6.45 -9.75 -0.50
N ASP A 71 7.57 -9.52 -1.17
CA ASP A 71 8.90 -9.94 -0.71
C ASP A 71 9.60 -8.73 -0.05
N LEU A 72 9.92 -8.88 1.24
CA LEU A 72 10.55 -7.85 2.07
C LEU A 72 11.95 -8.31 2.52
N GLY A 73 12.58 -9.20 1.75
CA GLY A 73 13.92 -9.73 1.96
C GLY A 73 13.97 -10.79 3.05
N VAL A 74 13.85 -10.38 4.32
CA VAL A 74 13.86 -11.32 5.46
C VAL A 74 12.45 -11.77 5.85
N ALA A 75 11.42 -11.20 5.22
CA ALA A 75 10.04 -11.54 5.45
C ALA A 75 9.28 -11.63 4.12
N SER A 76 8.21 -12.42 4.10
CA SER A 76 7.29 -12.49 2.98
C SER A 76 5.85 -12.49 3.46
N ILE A 77 4.98 -11.86 2.67
CA ILE A 77 3.54 -11.75 2.95
C ILE A 77 2.79 -12.16 1.68
N HIS A 78 1.96 -13.19 1.80
CA HIS A 78 1.03 -13.63 0.77
C HIS A 78 -0.37 -13.18 1.14
N ILE A 79 -0.98 -12.38 0.28
CA ILE A 79 -2.32 -11.80 0.48
C ILE A 79 -3.24 -12.39 -0.59
N THR A 80 -4.35 -12.99 -0.16
CA THR A 80 -5.42 -13.45 -1.04
C THR A 80 -6.70 -12.72 -0.69
N ILE A 81 -7.34 -12.11 -1.69
CA ILE A 81 -8.62 -11.44 -1.54
C ILE A 81 -9.68 -12.27 -2.25
N ASN A 82 -10.73 -12.64 -1.54
CA ASN A 82 -11.84 -13.41 -2.05
C ASN A 82 -13.12 -12.59 -2.04
N ARG A 83 -14.06 -12.97 -2.91
CA ARG A 83 -15.42 -12.44 -2.96
C ARG A 83 -16.43 -13.59 -2.90
N PRO A 84 -16.75 -14.11 -1.70
CA PRO A 84 -17.65 -15.27 -1.55
C PRO A 84 -19.10 -14.99 -1.93
N GLY A 85 -19.52 -13.72 -1.99
CA GLY A 85 -20.87 -13.32 -2.36
C GLY A 85 -20.95 -11.87 -2.84
N ASN A 86 -22.14 -11.40 -3.18
CA ASN A 86 -22.34 -10.00 -3.51
C ASN A 86 -22.03 -9.14 -2.28
N ASP A 87 -21.16 -8.16 -2.45
CA ASP A 87 -20.71 -7.20 -1.44
C ASP A 87 -20.05 -7.79 -0.17
N GLN A 88 -19.67 -9.07 -0.23
CA GLN A 88 -18.89 -9.76 0.78
C GLN A 88 -17.47 -10.00 0.29
N TYR A 89 -16.50 -9.61 1.11
CA TYR A 89 -15.08 -9.75 0.80
C TYR A 89 -14.32 -10.35 1.98
N SER A 90 -13.32 -11.17 1.70
CA SER A 90 -12.38 -11.63 2.72
C SER A 90 -10.94 -11.43 2.26
N ILE A 91 -10.06 -11.12 3.22
CA ILE A 91 -8.63 -11.01 3.01
C ILE A 91 -7.95 -12.08 3.88
N ASP A 92 -7.29 -13.02 3.23
CA ASP A 92 -6.42 -14.01 3.83
C ASP A 92 -4.98 -13.50 3.73
N VAL A 93 -4.27 -13.46 4.87
CA VAL A 93 -2.86 -13.06 4.93
C VAL A 93 -2.05 -14.18 5.54
N VAL A 94 -1.06 -14.68 4.80
CA VAL A 94 -0.08 -15.65 5.28
C VAL A 94 1.28 -14.96 5.30
N SER A 95 1.95 -14.96 6.46
CA SER A 95 3.26 -14.31 6.55
C SER A 95 4.35 -15.21 7.11
N LYS A 96 5.58 -14.92 6.68
CA LYS A 96 6.81 -15.55 7.17
C LYS A 96 7.83 -14.48 7.50
N ILE A 97 8.64 -14.73 8.52
CA ILE A 97 9.86 -13.96 8.83
C ILE A 97 10.98 -14.95 9.13
N LEU A 98 12.15 -14.75 8.52
CA LEU A 98 13.29 -15.69 8.58
C LEU A 98 12.92 -17.13 8.18
N GLY A 99 11.98 -17.28 7.23
CA GLY A 99 11.46 -18.59 6.79
C GLY A 99 10.47 -19.25 7.75
N LEU A 100 10.25 -18.70 8.96
CA LEU A 100 9.27 -19.21 9.92
C LEU A 100 7.90 -18.62 9.64
N LYS A 101 6.87 -19.48 9.54
CA LYS A 101 5.47 -19.06 9.41
C LYS A 101 5.02 -18.42 10.72
N ILE A 102 4.55 -17.17 10.65
CA ILE A 102 4.05 -16.42 11.81
C ILE A 102 2.60 -16.83 12.12
N GLY A 103 1.82 -17.06 11.06
CA GLY A 103 0.44 -17.55 11.14
C GLY A 103 -0.39 -17.07 9.96
N ASP A 104 -1.69 -17.37 10.02
CA ASP A 104 -2.69 -16.98 9.03
C ASP A 104 -3.66 -15.99 9.68
N SER A 105 -3.90 -14.85 9.03
CA SER A 105 -4.92 -13.87 9.41
C SER A 105 -6.06 -13.90 8.41
N HIS A 106 -7.29 -13.85 8.91
CA HIS A 106 -8.50 -13.88 8.11
C HIS A 106 -9.41 -12.71 8.49
N MET A 107 -9.50 -11.72 7.61
CA MET A 107 -10.32 -10.53 7.82
C MET A 107 -11.53 -10.57 6.89
N LYS A 108 -12.73 -10.36 7.43
CA LYS A 108 -13.99 -10.28 6.68
C LYS A 108 -14.52 -8.86 6.64
N PHE A 109 -15.01 -8.46 5.47
CA PHE A 109 -15.57 -7.15 5.19
C PHE A 109 -16.96 -7.32 4.58
N GLU A 110 -17.93 -6.61 5.13
CA GLU A 110 -19.30 -6.51 4.61
C GLU A 110 -19.56 -5.03 4.33
N ASN A 111 -19.98 -4.70 3.11
CA ASN A 111 -20.34 -3.36 2.65
C ASN A 111 -19.22 -2.28 2.66
N GLY A 112 -18.84 -1.81 1.48
CA GLY A 112 -18.14 -0.53 1.31
C GLY A 112 -16.80 -0.40 2.05
N ALA A 113 -16.30 0.83 2.16
CA ALA A 113 -14.94 1.08 2.65
C ALA A 113 -14.80 0.75 4.14
N LEU A 114 -13.99 -0.25 4.47
CA LEU A 114 -13.91 -0.80 5.82
C LEU A 114 -12.46 -1.12 6.16
N THR A 115 -12.02 -0.64 7.33
CA THR A 115 -10.71 -0.96 7.92
C THR A 115 -10.87 -2.08 8.93
N ARG A 116 -10.01 -3.10 8.85
CA ARG A 116 -9.89 -4.16 9.85
C ARG A 116 -8.44 -4.29 10.25
N SER A 117 -8.22 -4.51 11.54
CA SER A 117 -6.90 -4.84 12.08
C SER A 117 -6.96 -6.20 12.74
N ASP A 118 -5.90 -6.97 12.58
CA ASP A 118 -5.75 -8.29 13.17
C ASP A 118 -4.34 -8.46 13.74
N LYS A 119 -4.20 -9.29 14.77
CA LYS A 119 -2.92 -9.60 15.39
C LYS A 119 -2.83 -11.11 15.60
N ILE A 120 -1.76 -11.69 15.09
CA ILE A 120 -1.50 -13.12 15.15
C ILE A 120 -0.16 -13.41 15.84
N GLY A 121 -0.06 -14.61 16.42
CA GLY A 121 1.15 -15.10 17.08
C GLY A 121 1.31 -14.66 18.54
N SER A 122 2.54 -14.73 19.02
CA SER A 122 2.93 -14.47 20.41
C SER A 122 3.92 -13.30 20.51
N ASN A 123 4.24 -12.87 21.73
CA ASN A 123 5.24 -11.83 21.98
C ASN A 123 6.66 -12.16 21.45
N ALA A 124 6.95 -13.44 21.16
CA ALA A 124 8.22 -13.87 20.60
C ALA A 124 8.20 -14.07 19.08
N LEU A 125 7.03 -14.27 18.47
CA LEU A 125 6.88 -14.43 17.03
C LEU A 125 5.44 -14.07 16.68
N GLY A 126 5.24 -12.96 16.00
CA GLY A 126 3.90 -12.45 15.74
C GLY A 126 3.87 -11.41 14.64
N ALA A 127 2.65 -11.02 14.27
CA ALA A 127 2.41 -9.96 13.32
C ALA A 127 1.13 -9.19 13.67
N SER A 128 1.11 -7.92 13.31
CA SER A 128 -0.08 -7.07 13.31
C SER A 128 -0.35 -6.60 11.90
N TYR A 129 -1.61 -6.63 11.48
CA TYR A 129 -2.06 -6.19 10.16
C TYR A 129 -3.13 -5.14 10.30
N THR A 130 -3.14 -4.20 9.37
CA THR A 130 -4.28 -3.33 9.12
C THR A 130 -4.56 -3.35 7.63
N ALA A 131 -5.77 -3.74 7.25
CA ALA A 131 -6.23 -3.73 5.88
C ALA A 131 -7.44 -2.81 5.75
N THR A 132 -7.38 -1.88 4.80
CA THR A 132 -8.50 -1.03 4.43
C THR A 132 -8.93 -1.34 3.01
N LEU A 133 -10.15 -1.85 2.87
CA LEU A 133 -10.77 -2.11 1.58
C LEU A 133 -11.58 -0.88 1.16
N HIS A 134 -11.52 -0.45 -0.09
CA HIS A 134 -12.32 0.63 -0.66
C HIS A 134 -13.03 0.14 -1.93
N ILE A 135 -14.36 0.31 -2.00
CA ILE A 135 -15.21 -0.23 -3.09
C ILE A 135 -16.07 0.86 -3.78
N LYS A 136 -16.24 2.02 -3.13
CA LYS A 136 -17.27 3.01 -3.53
C LYS A 136 -17.02 3.67 -4.90
N ASN A 137 -15.76 3.76 -5.33
CA ASN A 137 -15.34 4.41 -6.58
C ASN A 137 -14.34 3.54 -7.38
N GLY A 138 -14.50 2.22 -7.33
CA GLY A 138 -13.51 1.25 -7.81
C GLY A 138 -13.07 0.31 -6.69
N PHE A 139 -12.22 -0.68 -7.03
CA PHE A 139 -11.65 -1.59 -6.05
C PHE A 139 -10.24 -1.12 -5.70
N GLY A 140 -9.99 -0.88 -4.42
CA GLY A 140 -8.66 -0.58 -3.91
C GLY A 140 -8.46 -1.21 -2.55
N VAL A 141 -7.24 -1.69 -2.28
CA VAL A 141 -6.88 -2.28 -1.00
C VAL A 141 -5.60 -1.63 -0.50
N GLN A 142 -5.72 -0.94 0.63
CA GLN A 142 -4.58 -0.46 1.40
C GLN A 142 -4.21 -1.51 2.45
N PHE A 143 -2.91 -1.76 2.59
CA PHE A 143 -2.39 -2.75 3.51
C PHE A 143 -1.19 -2.21 4.29
N GLU A 144 -1.20 -2.52 5.58
CA GLU A 144 -0.13 -2.24 6.54
C GLU A 144 0.14 -3.52 7.34
N ALA A 145 1.41 -3.80 7.60
CA ALA A 145 1.85 -4.96 8.33
C ALA A 145 3.10 -4.68 9.16
N HIS A 146 3.10 -5.20 10.38
CA HIS A 146 4.24 -5.19 11.29
C HIS A 146 4.53 -6.63 11.70
N LEU A 147 5.65 -7.19 11.24
CA LEU A 147 6.06 -8.57 11.54
C LEU A 147 7.24 -8.55 12.49
N TYR A 148 7.28 -9.47 13.45
CA TYR A 148 8.39 -9.56 14.40
C TYR A 148 8.70 -10.99 14.83
N ALA A 149 9.98 -11.24 15.07
CA ALA A 149 10.53 -12.47 15.63
C ALA A 149 11.62 -12.15 16.66
N LYS A 150 11.55 -12.82 17.80
CA LYS A 150 12.51 -12.79 18.90
C LYS A 150 12.92 -14.21 19.23
N ILE A 151 14.12 -14.62 18.83
CA ILE A 151 14.65 -15.98 19.01
C ILE A 151 15.98 -15.89 19.72
N ALA A 152 16.13 -16.57 20.86
CA ALA A 152 17.40 -16.69 21.60
C ALA A 152 18.16 -15.36 21.80
N GLY A 153 17.45 -14.27 22.10
CA GLY A 153 18.03 -12.93 22.29
C GLY A 153 18.17 -12.07 21.02
N PHE A 154 18.06 -12.66 19.84
CA PHE A 154 18.03 -11.96 18.56
C PHE A 154 16.62 -11.45 18.25
N LYS A 155 16.48 -10.18 17.85
CA LYS A 155 15.21 -9.58 17.43
C LYS A 155 15.29 -9.16 15.96
N LYS A 156 14.28 -9.52 15.18
CA LYS A 156 14.05 -9.01 13.83
C LYS A 156 12.61 -8.55 13.70
N SER A 157 12.43 -7.40 13.06
CA SER A 157 11.13 -6.90 12.67
C SER A 157 11.18 -6.35 11.25
N VAL A 158 10.03 -6.35 10.59
CA VAL A 158 9.83 -5.77 9.27
C VAL A 158 8.49 -5.07 9.28
N ASP A 159 8.49 -3.83 8.79
CA ASP A 159 7.29 -3.02 8.63
C ASP A 159 7.02 -2.83 7.13
N PHE A 160 5.73 -2.87 6.77
CA PHE A 160 5.25 -2.59 5.44
C PHE A 160 4.02 -1.70 5.52
N GLY A 161 3.94 -0.68 4.68
CA GLY A 161 2.76 0.16 4.58
C GLY A 161 2.69 1.28 5.63
N PRO A 162 1.53 1.97 5.73
CA PRO A 162 0.33 1.74 4.92
C PRO A 162 0.55 2.07 3.44
N LYS A 163 0.28 1.10 2.56
CA LYS A 163 0.47 1.22 1.10
C LYS A 163 -0.67 0.57 0.34
N TRP A 164 -1.00 1.13 -0.81
CA TRP A 164 -1.97 0.52 -1.72
C TRP A 164 -1.30 -0.61 -2.48
N ILE A 165 -1.94 -1.77 -2.45
CA ILE A 165 -1.43 -3.00 -3.08
C ILE A 165 -2.30 -3.43 -4.27
N PHE A 166 -3.49 -2.82 -4.38
CA PHE A 166 -4.47 -2.92 -5.45
C PHE A 166 -5.26 -1.61 -5.51
#